data_AF-A0A8J3W3L2-F1
#
_entry.id   AF-A0A8J3W3L2-F1
#
_cell.length_a   1.000
_cell.length_b   1.000
_cell.length_c   1.000
_cell.angle_alpha   90.00
_cell.angle_beta   90.00
_cell.angle_gamma   90.00
#
_symmetry.space_group_name_H-M   'P 1'
#
loop_
_entity.id
_entity.type
_entity.pdbx_description
1 polymer ?
#
loop_
_entity_poly.entity_id
_entity_poly.type
_entity_poly.pdbx_seq_one_letter_code
_entity_poly.pdbx_strand_id
1 'polypeptide(L)'
;MSLPEEVAEAVSVAAERAGLSVSAWVTRAAAHSARVEAGLAAVTEWEREHGAITAADLSRAAAVLADADAQMFGGVDEERIAG
;
A
#
# COMPACT_ATOMS: atom_id res chain seq x y z
N MET A 1 -5.33 -3.20 -29.06
CA MET A 1 -5.50 -4.36 -28.17
C MET A 1 -6.97 -4.71 -28.17
N SER A 2 -7.33 -5.97 -28.38
CA SER A 2 -8.70 -6.44 -28.19
C SER A 2 -8.79 -7.15 -26.84
N LEU A 3 -9.86 -6.91 -26.10
CA LEU A 3 -10.14 -7.64 -24.87
C LEU A 3 -11.08 -8.82 -25.17
N PRO A 4 -10.93 -9.95 -24.49
CA PRO A 4 -11.98 -10.97 -24.44
C PRO A 4 -13.30 -10.35 -23.97
N GLU A 5 -14.43 -10.87 -24.45
CA GLU A 5 -15.75 -10.28 -24.20
C GLU A 5 -16.10 -10.27 -22.71
N GLU A 6 -15.79 -11.36 -22.01
CA GLU A 6 -15.95 -11.48 -20.56
C GLU A 6 -15.11 -10.45 -19.78
N VAL A 7 -13.93 -10.09 -20.30
CA VAL A 7 -13.07 -9.06 -19.70
C VAL A 7 -13.65 -7.68 -19.98
N ALA A 8 -14.14 -7.44 -21.19
CA ALA A 8 -14.76 -6.17 -21.55
C ALA A 8 -16.03 -5.88 -20.71
N GLU A 9 -16.85 -6.90 -20.45
CA GLU A 9 -18.02 -6.81 -19.57
C GLU A 9 -17.61 -6.49 -18.14
N ALA A 10 -16.65 -7.25 -17.58
CA ALA A 10 -16.15 -7.02 -16.23
C ALA A 10 -15.56 -5.60 -16.05
N VAL A 11 -14.80 -5.11 -17.04
CA VAL A 11 -14.27 -3.75 -17.06
C VAL A 11 -15.38 -2.71 -17.10
N SER A 12 -16.44 -2.94 -17.89
CA SER A 12 -17.58 -2.03 -17.98
C SER A 12 -18.29 -1.89 -16.64
N VAL A 13 -18.60 -3.02 -15.99
CA VAL A 13 -19.19 -3.04 -14.64
C VAL A 13 -18.30 -2.34 -13.61
N ALA A 14 -16.99 -2.58 -13.66
CA ALA A 14 -16.05 -1.96 -12.73
C ALA A 14 -15.92 -0.44 -12.95
N ALA A 15 -15.97 0.01 -14.20
CA ALA A 15 -15.96 1.43 -14.55
C ALA A 15 -17.23 2.13 -14.06
N GLU A 16 -18.41 1.53 -14.28
CA GLU A 16 -19.69 2.03 -13.79
C GLU A 16 -19.71 2.17 -12.26
N ARG A 17 -19.28 1.12 -11.53
CA ARG A 17 -19.18 1.15 -10.06
C ARG A 17 -18.24 2.25 -9.56
N ALA A 18 -17.19 2.56 -10.33
CA ALA A 18 -16.23 3.61 -10.01
C ALA A 18 -16.69 5.01 -10.46
N GLY A 19 -17.80 5.13 -11.19
CA GLY A 19 -18.25 6.39 -11.79
C GLY A 19 -17.30 6.93 -12.87
N LEU A 20 -16.59 6.04 -13.57
CA LEU A 20 -15.60 6.40 -14.59
C LEU A 20 -16.04 5.90 -15.97
N SER A 21 -15.50 6.51 -17.03
CA SER A 21 -15.54 5.87 -18.34
C SER A 21 -14.67 4.61 -18.35
N VAL A 22 -14.98 3.66 -19.24
CA VAL A 22 -14.16 2.44 -19.44
C VAL A 22 -12.69 2.78 -19.70
N SER A 23 -12.41 3.75 -20.56
CA SER A 23 -11.04 4.16 -20.86
C SER A 23 -10.32 4.74 -19.64
N ALA A 24 -10.98 5.61 -18.86
CA ALA A 24 -10.40 6.19 -17.65
C ALA A 24 -10.13 5.11 -16.59
N TRP A 25 -11.05 4.15 -16.44
CA TRP A 25 -10.89 3.02 -15.53
C TRP A 25 -9.71 2.15 -15.95
N VAL A 26 -9.61 1.78 -17.24
CA VAL A 26 -8.49 0.97 -17.76
C VAL A 26 -7.16 1.68 -17.59
N THR A 27 -7.07 2.98 -17.91
CA THR A 27 -5.86 3.77 -17.68
C THR A 27 -5.47 3.77 -16.21
N ARG A 28 -6.43 3.95 -15.30
CA ARG A 28 -6.18 3.90 -13.86
C ARG A 28 -5.69 2.52 -13.42
N ALA A 29 -6.34 1.46 -13.87
CA ALA A 29 -5.98 0.08 -13.54
C ALA A 29 -4.57 -0.25 -14.04
N ALA A 30 -4.27 0.04 -15.31
CA ALA A 30 -2.95 -0.17 -15.90
C ALA A 30 -1.85 0.62 -15.16
N ALA A 31 -2.10 1.88 -14.85
CA ALA A 31 -1.15 2.70 -14.08
C ALA A 31 -0.94 2.18 -12.65
N HIS A 32 -1.97 1.62 -12.03
CA HIS A 32 -1.84 0.99 -10.71
C HIS A 32 -0.99 -0.28 -10.81
N SER A 33 -1.30 -1.20 -11.74
CA SER A 33 -0.53 -2.43 -11.93
C SER A 33 0.94 -2.14 -12.23
N ALA A 34 1.22 -1.19 -13.13
CA ALA A 34 2.59 -0.80 -13.45
C ALA A 34 3.37 -0.26 -12.23
N ARG A 35 2.71 0.51 -11.34
CA ARG A 35 3.35 0.97 -10.10
C ARG A 35 3.63 -0.17 -9.13
N VAL A 36 2.72 -1.14 -9.01
CA VAL A 36 2.92 -2.32 -8.16
C VAL A 36 4.11 -3.14 -8.67
N GLU A 37 4.15 -3.43 -9.98
CA GLU A 37 5.26 -4.16 -10.60
C GLU A 37 6.60 -3.45 -10.42
N ALA A 38 6.64 -2.13 -10.65
CA ALA A 38 7.84 -1.34 -10.42
C ALA A 38 8.29 -1.34 -8.95
N GLY A 39 7.34 -1.26 -8.01
CA GLY A 39 7.62 -1.34 -6.58
C GLY A 39 8.18 -2.70 -6.16
N LEU A 40 7.61 -3.79 -6.65
CA LEU A 40 8.09 -5.14 -6.37
C LEU A 40 9.50 -5.38 -6.94
N ALA A 41 9.77 -4.86 -8.13
CA ALA A 41 11.12 -4.90 -8.72
C ALA A 41 12.12 -4.11 -7.86
N ALA A 42 11.73 -2.93 -7.37
CA ALA A 42 12.58 -2.14 -6.47
C ALA A 42 12.86 -2.84 -5.13
N VAL A 43 11.87 -3.51 -4.54
CA VAL A 43 12.07 -4.32 -3.32
C VAL A 43 13.03 -5.47 -3.59
N THR A 44 12.84 -6.20 -4.69
CA THR A 44 13.74 -7.31 -5.07
C THR A 44 15.19 -6.84 -5.19
N GLU A 45 15.41 -5.69 -5.82
CA GLU A 45 16.74 -5.12 -5.98
C GLU A 45 17.35 -4.69 -4.63
N TRP A 46 16.55 -4.09 -3.77
CA TRP A 46 17.00 -3.74 -2.42
C TRP A 46 17.37 -4.98 -1.60
N GLU A 47 16.56 -6.05 -1.65
CA GLU A 47 16.83 -7.30 -0.93
C GLU A 47 18.07 -8.02 -1.45
N ARG A 48 18.37 -7.90 -2.74
CA ARG A 48 19.63 -8.40 -3.33
C ARG A 48 20.86 -7.74 -2.69
N GLU A 49 20.74 -6.48 -2.30
CA GLU A 49 21.83 -5.69 -1.73
C GLU A 49 21.91 -5.78 -0.21
N HIS A 50 20.77 -5.91 0.48
CA HIS A 50 20.68 -5.77 1.94
C HIS A 50 20.20 -7.04 2.66
N GLY A 51 19.78 -8.06 1.90
CA GLY A 51 19.08 -9.24 2.43
C GLY A 51 17.57 -9.04 2.51
N ALA A 52 16.83 -10.14 2.58
CA ALA A 52 15.37 -10.12 2.66
C ALA A 52 14.89 -9.49 3.97
N ILE A 53 13.77 -8.75 3.93
CA ILE A 53 13.13 -8.22 5.15
C ILE A 53 12.49 -9.39 5.90
N THR A 54 12.97 -9.68 7.11
CA THR A 54 12.47 -10.81 7.90
C THR A 54 11.31 -10.42 8.82
N ALA A 55 10.53 -11.40 9.27
CA ALA A 55 9.49 -11.18 10.28
C ALA A 55 10.06 -10.60 11.60
N ALA A 56 11.30 -10.96 11.96
CA ALA A 56 11.97 -10.40 13.13
C ALA A 56 12.32 -8.92 12.94
N ASP A 57 12.68 -8.51 11.73
CA ASP A 57 12.92 -7.10 11.39
C ASP A 57 11.63 -6.30 11.47
N LEU A 58 10.53 -6.82 10.91
CA LEU A 58 9.21 -6.19 11.01
C LEU A 58 8.73 -6.07 12.46
N SER A 59 8.95 -7.10 13.28
CA SER A 59 8.59 -7.07 14.70
C SER A 59 9.40 -6.03 15.48
N ARG A 60 10.71 -5.92 15.23
CA ARG A 60 11.54 -4.85 15.80
C ARG A 60 11.08 -3.48 15.35
N ALA A 61 10.82 -3.29 14.05
CA ALA A 61 10.36 -2.01 13.52
C ALA A 61 9.03 -1.59 14.16
N ALA A 62 8.09 -2.52 14.31
CA ALA A 62 6.82 -2.27 14.99
C ALA A 62 7.00 -1.88 16.47
N ALA A 63 7.92 -2.53 17.19
CA ALA A 63 8.24 -2.18 18.57
C ALA A 63 8.82 -0.77 18.70
N VAL A 64 9.69 -0.36 17.78
CA VAL A 64 10.25 1.00 17.73
C VAL A 64 9.14 2.03 17.47
N LEU A 65 8.21 1.75 16.55
CA LEU A 65 7.09 2.65 16.27
C LEU A 65 6.15 2.78 17.48
N ALA A 66 5.84 1.68 18.17
CA ALA A 66 5.01 1.70 19.37
C ALA A 66 5.63 2.50 20.51
N ASP A 67 6.95 2.40 20.71
CA ASP A 67 7.67 3.21 21.70
C ASP A 67 7.66 4.70 21.32
N ALA A 68 7.85 5.02 20.04
CA ALA A 68 7.76 6.39 19.55
C ALA A 68 6.36 6.98 19.74
N ASP A 69 5.30 6.22 19.44
CA ASP A 69 3.91 6.63 19.67
C ASP A 69 3.62 6.83 21.17
N ALA A 70 4.12 5.95 22.03
CA ALA A 70 3.98 6.10 23.48
C ALA A 70 4.68 7.36 24.01
N GLN A 71 5.85 7.71 23.48
CA GLN A 71 6.55 8.95 23.84
C GLN A 71 5.80 10.19 23.33
N MET A 72 5.25 10.13 22.12
CA MET A 72 4.54 11.26 21.50
C MET A 72 3.17 11.53 22.14
N PHE A 73 2.43 10.47 22.53
CA PHE A 73 1.04 10.58 22.97
C PHE A 73 0.80 10.19 24.44
N GLY A 74 1.71 9.43 25.06
CA GLY A 74 1.58 8.98 26.46
C GLY A 74 1.96 10.03 27.50
N GLY A 75 2.76 11.04 27.15
CA GLY A 75 3.13 12.13 28.07
C GLY A 75 1.99 13.12 28.38
N VAL A 76 0.91 13.12 27.59
CA VAL A 76 -0.20 14.10 27.73
C VAL A 76 -1.19 13.71 28.83
N ASP A 77 -1.25 12.43 29.21
CA ASP A 77 -2.20 11.95 30.23
C ASP A 77 -1.68 12.08 31.68
N GLU A 78 -0.36 12.02 31.92
CA GLU A 78 0.19 12.19 33.27
C GLU A 78 0.10 13.64 33.77
N GLU A 79 0.29 14.62 32.90
CA GLU A 79 0.28 16.05 33.26
C GLU A 79 -1.13 16.58 33.61
N ARG A 80 -2.19 15.89 33.15
CA ARG A 80 -3.60 16.25 33.37
C ARG A 80 -4.22 15.60 34.62
N ILE A 81 -3.55 14.60 35.20
CA ILE A 81 -3.99 13.90 36.42
C ILE A 81 -3.33 14.49 37.68
N ALA A 82 -2.22 15.22 37.53
CA ALA A 82 -1.48 15.84 38.63
C ALA A 82 -1.94 17.27 39.00
N GLY A 83 -3.05 17.76 38.42
CA GLY A 83 -3.58 19.13 38.62
C GLY A 83 -4.94 19.18 39.29
#